data_AF-A0A3D4ZIP1-F1
#
_entry.id   AF-A0A3D4ZIP1-F1
#
_cell.length_a   1.000
_cell.length_b   1.000
_cell.length_c   1.000
_cell.angle_alpha   90.00
_cell.angle_beta   90.00
_cell.angle_gamma   90.00
#
_symmetry.space_group_name_H-M   'P 1'
#
loop_
_entity.id
_entity.type
_entity.pdbx_description
1 polymer ?
#
loop_
_entity_poly.entity_id
_entity_poly.type
_entity_poly.pdbx_seq_one_letter_code
_entity_poly.pdbx_strand_id
1 'polypeptide(L)'
;QGGSLGKSLVEAIKKRFEHVQVLAIGTNSLATSAMLRSGADGIATGENPVVVAARNADLIVGPLGIITADALHGEITPTMAVAVAQS
;
A
#
# COMPACT_ATOMS: atom_id res chain seq x y z
N GLN A 1 -4.56 6.98 -13.03
CA GLN A 1 -4.44 7.98 -11.94
C GLN A 1 -4.02 7.39 -10.59
N GLY A 2 -4.16 6.08 -10.33
CA GLY A 2 -4.08 5.48 -8.99
C GLY A 2 -2.71 5.40 -8.28
N GLY A 3 -1.73 6.25 -8.59
CA GLY A 3 -0.40 6.21 -7.95
C GLY A 3 0.02 7.46 -7.19
N SER A 4 -0.66 8.59 -7.37
CA SER A 4 -0.22 9.88 -6.80
C SER A 4 -0.24 9.87 -5.27
N LEU A 5 -1.29 9.31 -4.65
CA LEU A 5 -1.40 9.24 -3.20
C LEU A 5 -0.31 8.38 -2.58
N GLY A 6 -0.15 7.14 -3.05
CA GLY A 6 0.89 6.23 -2.55
C GLY A 6 2.29 6.82 -2.74
N LYS A 7 2.55 7.42 -3.90
CA LYS A 7 3.80 8.15 -4.18
C LYS A 7 4.07 9.22 -3.12
N SER A 8 3.13 10.16 -2.92
CA SER A 8 3.30 11.26 -1.96
C SER A 8 3.45 10.77 -0.52
N LEU A 9 2.78 9.67 -0.15
CA LEU A 9 2.90 9.06 1.16
C LEU A 9 4.32 8.52 1.40
N VAL A 10 4.86 7.76 0.43
CA VAL A 10 6.24 7.24 0.50
C VAL A 10 7.24 8.40 0.62
N GLU A 11 7.11 9.44 -0.21
CA GLU A 11 8.01 10.61 -0.17
C GLU A 11 7.96 11.30 1.20
N ALA A 12 6.77 11.50 1.76
CA ALA A 12 6.60 12.13 3.06
C ALA A 12 7.20 11.30 4.19
N ILE A 13 6.98 9.98 4.20
CA ILE A 13 7.51 9.07 5.21
C ILE A 13 9.03 9.04 5.15
N LYS A 14 9.62 8.76 3.97
CA LYS A 14 11.09 8.65 3.82
C LYS A 14 11.80 9.97 4.11
N LYS A 15 11.17 11.11 3.79
CA LYS A 15 11.71 12.44 4.14
C LYS A 15 11.70 12.71 5.65
N ARG A 16 10.71 12.19 6.38
CA ARG A 16 10.54 12.46 7.82
C ARG A 16 11.26 11.43 8.70
N PHE A 17 11.38 10.20 8.24
CA PHE A 17 11.87 9.04 8.99
C PHE A 17 12.86 8.22 8.14
N GLU A 18 14.15 8.50 8.26
CA GLU A 18 15.19 7.87 7.42
C GLU A 18 15.37 6.37 7.68
N HIS A 19 15.12 5.91 8.91
CA HIS A 19 15.35 4.53 9.32
C HIS A 19 14.13 3.61 9.15
N VAL A 20 12.99 4.14 8.71
CA VAL A 20 11.77 3.35 8.50
C VAL A 20 11.86 2.63 7.15
N GLN A 21 11.62 1.32 7.20
CA GLN A 21 11.43 0.47 6.03
C GLN A 21 10.01 0.66 5.50
N VAL A 22 9.87 0.95 4.20
CA VAL A 22 8.59 1.17 3.53
C VAL A 22 8.40 0.10 2.46
N LEU A 23 7.52 -0.86 2.74
CA LEU A 23 6.98 -1.78 1.73
C LEU A 23 5.73 -1.16 1.10
N ALA A 24 5.79 -0.83 -0.17
CA ALA A 24 4.67 -0.23 -0.89
C ALA A 24 3.95 -1.28 -1.75
N ILE A 25 2.64 -1.44 -1.52
CA ILE A 25 1.82 -2.43 -2.22
C ILE A 25 0.73 -1.72 -3.01
N GLY A 26 0.67 -1.98 -4.31
CA GLY A 26 -0.37 -1.45 -5.19
C GLY A 26 -1.29 -2.53 -5.74
N THR A 27 -2.45 -2.11 -6.22
CA THR A 27 -3.41 -2.93 -6.97
C THR A 27 -3.10 -2.97 -8.47
N ASN A 28 -2.21 -2.09 -8.95
CA ASN A 28 -1.72 -2.05 -10.32
C ASN A 28 -0.23 -1.68 -10.39
N SER A 29 0.48 -2.19 -11.41
CA SER A 29 1.93 -2.07 -11.53
C SER A 29 2.43 -0.64 -11.75
N LEU A 30 1.62 0.24 -12.35
CA LEU A 30 2.00 1.62 -12.62
C LEU A 30 2.09 2.43 -11.32
N ALA A 31 1.09 2.30 -10.45
CA ALA A 31 1.08 2.91 -9.13
C ALA A 31 2.24 2.39 -8.27
N THR A 32 2.42 1.07 -8.23
CA THR A 32 3.51 0.42 -7.52
C THR A 32 4.88 0.93 -7.97
N SER A 33 5.09 1.03 -9.29
CA SER A 33 6.35 1.54 -9.84
C SER A 33 6.59 3.02 -9.51
N ALA A 34 5.53 3.82 -9.37
CA ALA A 34 5.66 5.21 -8.92
C ALA A 34 6.12 5.30 -7.46
N MET A 35 5.62 4.43 -6.58
CA MET A 35 6.03 4.35 -5.19
C MET A 35 7.50 3.91 -5.04
N LEU A 36 7.95 2.94 -5.84
CA LEU A 36 9.36 2.53 -5.88
C LEU A 36 10.28 3.71 -6.23
N ARG A 37 9.95 4.46 -7.29
CA ARG A 37 10.72 5.64 -7.70
C ARG A 37 10.76 6.75 -6.65
N SER A 38 9.83 6.75 -5.72
CA SER A 38 9.75 7.70 -4.62
C SER A 38 10.48 7.26 -3.35
N GLY A 39 11.17 6.12 -3.39
CA GLY A 39 12.06 5.67 -2.31
C GLY A 39 11.48 4.60 -1.39
N ALA A 40 10.44 3.87 -1.83
CA ALA A 40 10.02 2.66 -1.13
C ALA A 40 11.15 1.62 -1.17
N ASP A 41 11.39 0.93 -0.05
CA ASP A 41 12.47 -0.05 0.09
C ASP A 41 12.12 -1.39 -0.59
N GLY A 42 10.83 -1.68 -0.70
CA GLY A 42 10.32 -2.84 -1.41
C GLY A 42 8.97 -2.54 -2.03
N ILE A 43 8.63 -3.30 -3.09
CA ILE A 43 7.33 -3.20 -3.73
C ILE A 43 6.72 -4.56 -4.06
N ALA A 44 5.39 -4.60 -4.05
CA ALA A 44 4.62 -5.72 -4.56
C ALA A 44 3.31 -5.24 -5.19
N THR A 45 2.68 -6.07 -6.03
CA THR A 45 1.40 -5.74 -6.67
C THR A 45 0.43 -6.92 -6.57
N GLY A 46 -0.84 -6.63 -6.28
CA GLY A 46 -1.93 -7.59 -6.26
C GLY A 46 -2.45 -7.91 -4.86
N GLU A 47 -3.41 -8.85 -4.80
CA GLU A 47 -4.12 -9.22 -3.57
C GLU A 47 -3.23 -9.88 -2.52
N ASN A 48 -2.54 -10.96 -2.89
CA ASN A 48 -1.81 -11.75 -1.92
C ASN A 48 -0.71 -10.96 -1.17
N PRO A 49 0.06 -10.05 -1.80
CA PRO A 49 0.97 -9.18 -1.07
C PRO A 49 0.31 -8.36 0.04
N VAL A 50 -0.89 -7.82 -0.19
CA VAL A 50 -1.64 -7.09 0.86
C VAL A 50 -1.94 -8.03 2.03
N VAL A 51 -2.46 -9.22 1.75
CA VAL A 51 -2.82 -10.21 2.77
C VAL A 51 -1.62 -10.69 3.58
N VAL A 52 -0.48 -10.92 2.92
CA VAL A 52 0.74 -11.41 3.57
C VAL A 52 1.41 -10.30 4.38
N ALA A 53 1.51 -9.08 3.83
CA ALA A 53 2.15 -7.97 4.51
C ALA A 53 1.36 -7.50 5.74
N ALA A 54 0.02 -7.47 5.66
CA ALA A 54 -0.84 -7.04 6.75
C ALA A 54 -0.59 -7.83 8.05
N ARG A 55 -0.29 -9.13 7.96
CA ARG A 55 -0.01 -10.00 9.11
C ARG A 55 1.23 -9.63 9.93
N ASN A 56 2.20 -8.96 9.30
CA ASN A 56 3.51 -8.70 9.89
C ASN A 56 3.87 -7.21 9.88
N ALA A 57 2.98 -6.34 9.41
CA ALA A 57 3.24 -4.91 9.32
C ALA A 57 3.09 -4.28 10.71
N ASP A 58 4.09 -3.52 11.14
CA ASP A 58 3.97 -2.72 12.37
C ASP A 58 2.96 -1.58 12.21
N LEU A 59 2.82 -1.06 10.98
CA LEU A 59 1.89 0.01 10.65
C LEU A 59 1.43 -0.13 9.19
N ILE A 60 0.11 -0.08 8.99
CA ILE A 60 -0.51 -0.01 7.66
C ILE A 60 -1.01 1.41 7.43
N VAL A 61 -0.59 2.05 6.34
CA VAL A 61 -0.96 3.43 6.00
C VAL A 61 -1.50 3.49 4.58
N GLY A 62 -2.68 4.09 4.42
CA GLY A 62 -3.32 4.29 3.13
C GLY A 62 -4.66 5.02 3.26
N PRO A 63 -5.40 5.21 2.16
CA PRO A 63 -6.73 5.79 2.20
C PRO A 63 -7.70 4.85 2.94
N LEU A 64 -8.78 5.40 3.51
CA LEU A 64 -9.81 4.61 4.19
C LEU A 64 -10.41 3.50 3.31
N GLY A 65 -10.37 3.67 1.99
CA GLY A 65 -10.84 2.67 1.03
C GLY A 65 -10.14 1.31 1.13
N ILE A 66 -8.92 1.21 1.69
CA ILE A 66 -8.20 -0.07 1.79
C ILE A 66 -8.87 -1.10 2.70
N ILE A 67 -9.77 -0.66 3.60
CA ILE A 67 -10.57 -1.54 4.49
C ILE A 67 -12.01 -1.70 3.99
N THR A 68 -12.35 -1.16 2.83
CA THR A 68 -13.70 -1.23 2.25
C THR A 68 -13.67 -2.16 1.05
N ALA A 69 -14.37 -3.29 1.14
CA ALA A 69 -14.51 -4.21 0.00
C ALA A 69 -15.13 -3.50 -1.20
N ASP A 70 -14.65 -3.83 -2.39
CA ASP A 70 -15.05 -3.31 -3.70
C ASP A 70 -14.82 -1.80 -3.89
N ALA A 71 -14.10 -1.16 -2.96
CA ALA A 71 -13.72 0.24 -3.09
C ALA A 71 -12.74 0.46 -4.24
N LEU A 72 -12.53 1.75 -4.58
CA LEU A 72 -11.62 2.16 -5.64
C LEU A 72 -11.96 1.50 -6.99
N HIS A 73 -13.24 1.43 -7.35
CA HIS A 73 -13.75 0.76 -8.56
C HIS A 73 -13.50 -0.76 -8.58
N GLY A 74 -13.50 -1.41 -7.42
CA GLY A 74 -13.30 -2.86 -7.29
C GLY A 74 -11.84 -3.30 -7.20
N GLU A 75 -10.90 -2.35 -7.05
CA GLU A 75 -9.48 -2.68 -6.87
C GLU A 75 -9.19 -3.33 -5.50
N ILE A 76 -10.00 -3.01 -4.48
CA ILE A 76 -9.89 -3.60 -3.15
C ILE A 76 -10.82 -4.79 -3.04
N THR A 77 -10.28 -5.99 -2.97
CA THR A 77 -11.09 -7.21 -2.82
C THR A 77 -11.52 -7.40 -1.36
N PRO A 78 -12.58 -8.20 -1.09
CA PRO A 78 -12.97 -8.54 0.27
C PRO A 78 -11.82 -9.14 1.10
N THR A 79 -10.97 -9.97 0.48
CA THR A 79 -9.81 -10.58 1.14
C THR A 79 -8.80 -9.52 1.59
N MET A 80 -8.50 -8.53 0.75
CA MET A 80 -7.62 -7.42 1.12
C MET A 80 -8.21 -6.62 2.29
N ALA A 81 -9.49 -6.23 2.18
CA ALA A 81 -10.16 -5.40 3.17
C ALA A 81 -10.17 -6.05 4.55
N VAL A 82 -10.50 -7.34 4.63
CA VAL A 82 -10.50 -8.11 5.89
C VAL A 82 -9.08 -8.22 6.45
N ALA A 83 -8.10 -8.55 5.62
CA ALA A 83 -6.71 -8.66 6.07
C ALA A 83 -6.21 -7.36 6.70
N VAL A 84 -6.46 -6.21 6.06
CA VAL A 84 -6.04 -4.91 6.61
C VAL A 84 -6.84 -4.54 7.87
N ALA A 85 -8.15 -4.77 7.88
CA ALA A 85 -9.01 -4.36 9.01
C ALA A 85 -8.81 -5.19 10.28
N GLN A 86 -8.26 -6.40 10.17
CA GLN A 86 -8.02 -7.31 11.30
C GLN A 86 -6.54 -7.37 11.74
N SER A 87 -5.70 -6.50 11.20
CA SER A 87 -4.27 -6.41 11.55
C SER A 87 -4.02 -5.56 12.80
#